data_AF-A0ABD2ZX35-F1
#
_entry.id   AF-A0ABD2ZX35-F1
#
_cell.length_a   1.000
_cell.length_b   1.000
_cell.length_c   1.000
_cell.angle_alpha   90.00
_cell.angle_beta   90.00
_cell.angle_gamma   90.00
#
_symmetry.space_group_name_H-M   'P 1'
#
loop_
_entity.id
_entity.type
_entity.pdbx_description
1 polymer ?
#
loop_
_entity_poly.entity_id
_entity_poly.type
_entity_poly.pdbx_seq_one_letter_code
_entity_poly.pdbx_strand_id
1 'polypeptide(L)'
;MILVYEYMPCRTLADNLYKQSRKGKNIAPLSWEQRLKICIGAARGMEYLHTGTECAVIHRDVKDSNILLDENFVAKVSDFGLSRLEKITQSKSYVSTKIKGTAGYWDPEYVMTSRLTRKNDVDSFGVVLLVVLSGRPVVDTRNQEEQQSLLSCFRECLTEGDIDGIVDPSVQGKISSRGLREFLKCVENCLHHLPKKRPTMAQVVVNLEQALEQQKSPMVSSSRSAPAVGQEEVPVLGKTVLLSPDEGITSKSTQNPYSADEGITSESTLNSYSPTRGNDLHLSTKDSRLPKPSRSWQWKAVWNRGSKFFNRLFAKKEIRLLMVGLENAGKTAILYKLKLGEVITTIPTIGFHVETVEYKNISFAIWDVGGLKNILHLWRHYFYNTIGLIFVVDSNDRDRVFEARNELQMMLNEDELRDAVLLVFANKQELPNAMNAAEVTDKLGLHFLRQWHWYIQSTCATSGEGLYEGLDWLANNIANKG
;
A
#
# COMPACT_ATOMS: atom_id res chain seq x y z
N MET A 1 10.29 -3.91 -29.22
CA MET A 1 9.53 -2.66 -29.44
C MET A 1 10.43 -1.50 -29.07
N ILE A 2 10.50 -0.46 -29.90
CA ILE A 2 11.23 0.78 -29.62
C ILE A 2 10.18 1.89 -29.56
N LEU A 3 10.30 2.80 -28.60
CA LEU A 3 9.45 3.98 -28.47
C LEU A 3 10.34 5.21 -28.63
N VAL A 4 9.88 6.20 -29.39
CA VAL A 4 10.61 7.43 -29.71
C VAL A 4 9.79 8.61 -29.19
N TYR A 5 10.46 9.55 -28.52
CA TYR A 5 9.87 10.71 -27.88
C TYR A 5 10.67 11.97 -28.24
N GLU A 6 10.11 13.15 -27.97
CA GLU A 6 10.88 14.39 -27.93
C GLU A 6 12.01 14.30 -26.88
N TYR A 7 13.13 14.98 -27.14
CA TYR A 7 14.28 14.98 -26.23
C TYR A 7 14.08 16.00 -25.09
N MET A 8 14.33 15.59 -23.85
CA MET A 8 14.17 16.41 -22.65
C MET A 8 15.54 16.90 -22.16
N PRO A 9 16.00 18.11 -22.55
CA PRO A 9 17.37 18.55 -22.32
C PRO A 9 17.72 18.71 -20.83
N CYS A 10 16.75 19.09 -19.99
CA CYS A 10 16.93 19.23 -18.54
C CYS A 10 16.74 17.92 -17.77
N ARG A 11 16.56 16.78 -18.46
CA ARG A 11 16.57 15.41 -17.89
C ARG A 11 15.47 15.17 -16.85
N THR A 12 15.73 14.29 -15.87
CA THR A 12 14.77 13.93 -14.82
C THR A 12 14.79 14.94 -13.67
N LEU A 13 13.70 15.08 -12.93
CA LEU A 13 13.67 15.83 -11.68
C LEU A 13 14.70 15.29 -10.67
N ALA A 14 14.85 13.96 -10.59
CA ALA A 14 15.88 13.30 -9.78
C ALA A 14 17.33 13.74 -10.11
N ASP A 15 17.63 14.01 -11.38
CA ASP A 15 18.95 14.49 -11.81
C ASP A 15 19.27 15.89 -11.26
N ASN A 16 18.26 16.76 -11.26
CA ASN A 16 18.34 18.16 -10.82
C ASN A 16 18.27 18.33 -9.30
N LEU A 17 17.72 17.35 -8.57
CA LEU A 17 17.69 17.35 -7.10
C LEU A 17 18.98 16.78 -6.49
N TYR A 18 19.44 15.60 -6.95
CA TYR A 18 20.57 14.94 -6.29
C TYR A 18 21.51 14.13 -7.20
N LYS A 19 21.03 13.47 -8.28
CA LYS A 19 21.89 12.50 -8.99
C LYS A 19 23.10 13.14 -9.68
N GLN A 20 23.01 14.39 -10.16
CA GLN A 20 24.15 15.01 -10.83
C GLN A 20 25.18 15.59 -9.85
N SER A 21 24.74 16.16 -8.73
CA SER A 21 25.63 16.57 -7.62
C SER A 21 26.43 15.36 -7.09
N ARG A 22 25.76 14.22 -6.87
CA ARG A 22 26.41 12.93 -6.51
C ARG A 22 27.43 12.42 -7.54
N LYS A 23 27.34 12.85 -8.80
CA LYS A 23 28.28 12.52 -9.88
C LYS A 23 29.41 13.57 -10.03
N GLY A 24 29.60 14.43 -9.02
CA GLY A 24 30.62 15.48 -9.02
C GLY A 24 30.36 16.61 -10.03
N LYS A 25 29.15 16.72 -10.60
CA LYS A 25 28.81 17.79 -11.53
C LYS A 25 28.32 19.01 -10.76
N ASN A 26 29.05 20.11 -10.90
CA ASN A 26 28.70 21.39 -10.29
C ASN A 26 27.58 22.06 -11.11
N ILE A 27 26.33 21.86 -10.69
CA ILE A 27 25.12 22.39 -11.35
C ILE A 27 24.38 23.22 -10.31
N ALA A 28 23.89 24.40 -10.72
CA ALA A 28 23.12 25.26 -9.84
C ALA A 28 21.86 24.53 -9.33
N PRO A 29 21.62 24.48 -8.01
CA PRO A 29 20.45 23.79 -7.47
C PRO A 29 19.16 24.52 -7.83
N LEU A 30 18.08 23.77 -8.07
CA LEU A 30 16.75 24.33 -8.32
C LEU A 30 16.30 25.20 -7.14
N SER A 31 15.91 26.44 -7.43
CA SER A 31 15.30 27.32 -6.43
C SER A 31 13.95 26.76 -5.95
N TRP A 32 13.50 27.17 -4.76
CA TRP A 32 12.22 26.72 -4.22
C TRP A 32 11.02 27.07 -5.13
N GLU A 33 11.04 28.22 -5.81
CA GLU A 33 9.98 28.58 -6.75
C GLU A 33 9.97 27.67 -8.00
N GLN A 34 11.15 27.28 -8.51
CA GLN A 34 11.25 26.31 -9.60
C GLN A 34 10.75 24.93 -9.17
N ARG A 35 11.13 24.47 -7.98
CA ARG A 35 10.64 23.20 -7.40
C ARG A 35 9.12 23.16 -7.31
N LEU A 36 8.49 24.23 -6.80
CA LEU A 36 7.04 24.35 -6.74
C LEU A 36 6.38 24.32 -8.13
N LYS A 37 6.91 25.09 -9.11
CA LYS A 37 6.39 25.10 -10.50
C LYS A 37 6.46 23.71 -11.15
N ILE A 38 7.57 22.99 -10.95
CA ILE A 38 7.74 21.61 -11.43
C ILE A 38 6.70 20.68 -10.79
N CYS A 39 6.49 20.78 -9.47
CA CYS A 39 5.47 19.98 -8.78
C CYS A 39 4.06 20.28 -9.30
N ILE A 40 3.71 21.54 -9.51
CA ILE A 40 2.41 21.95 -10.08
C ILE A 40 2.23 21.37 -11.49
N GLY A 41 3.26 21.48 -12.35
CA GLY A 41 3.22 20.90 -13.70
C GLY A 41 3.03 19.38 -13.70
N ALA A 42 3.77 18.66 -12.86
CA ALA A 42 3.63 17.21 -12.71
C ALA A 42 2.26 16.82 -12.13
N ALA A 43 1.75 17.58 -11.15
CA ALA A 43 0.43 17.35 -10.55
C ALA A 43 -0.70 17.54 -11.58
N ARG A 44 -0.64 18.57 -12.43
CA ARG A 44 -1.58 18.78 -13.56
C ARG A 44 -1.52 17.66 -14.59
N GLY A 45 -0.31 17.15 -14.89
CA GLY A 45 -0.15 15.96 -15.73
C GLY A 45 -0.84 14.72 -15.15
N MET A 46 -0.69 14.51 -13.84
CA MET A 46 -1.35 13.41 -13.12
C MET A 46 -2.87 13.59 -12.99
N GLU A 47 -3.35 14.83 -12.80
CA GLU A 47 -4.78 15.18 -12.82
C GLU A 47 -5.42 14.83 -14.17
N TYR A 48 -4.77 15.20 -15.28
CA TYR A 48 -5.23 14.89 -16.63
C TYR A 48 -5.37 13.38 -16.85
N LEU A 49 -4.42 12.57 -16.38
CA LEU A 49 -4.52 11.11 -16.41
C LEU A 49 -5.74 10.60 -15.61
N HIS A 50 -5.99 11.18 -14.43
CA HIS A 50 -7.03 10.73 -13.49
C HIS A 50 -8.45 11.17 -13.84
N THR A 51 -8.62 12.23 -14.64
CA THR A 51 -9.92 12.88 -14.88
C THR A 51 -10.13 13.42 -16.31
N GLY A 52 -9.06 13.74 -17.04
CA GLY A 52 -9.11 14.34 -18.39
C GLY A 52 -9.21 13.34 -19.55
N THR A 53 -9.48 12.07 -19.27
CA THR A 53 -9.54 10.98 -20.25
C THR A 53 -10.85 10.19 -20.13
N GLU A 54 -11.35 9.64 -21.25
CA GLU A 54 -12.60 8.85 -21.28
C GLU A 54 -12.58 7.63 -20.36
N CYS A 55 -11.39 7.05 -20.14
CA CYS A 55 -11.12 5.99 -19.18
C CYS A 55 -9.93 6.42 -18.33
N ALA A 56 -10.16 6.71 -17.04
CA ALA A 56 -9.12 7.23 -16.15
C ALA A 56 -7.88 6.31 -16.12
N VAL A 57 -6.71 6.92 -16.29
CA VAL A 57 -5.41 6.25 -16.31
C VAL A 57 -4.78 6.33 -14.92
N ILE A 58 -4.46 5.17 -14.33
CA ILE A 58 -3.65 5.07 -13.11
C ILE A 58 -2.21 4.78 -13.55
N HIS A 59 -1.27 5.64 -13.20
CA HIS A 59 0.11 5.60 -13.69
C HIS A 59 0.94 4.50 -13.03
N ARG A 60 0.78 4.32 -11.71
CA ARG A 60 1.32 3.20 -10.91
C ARG A 60 2.83 3.19 -10.68
N ASP A 61 3.55 4.19 -11.18
CA ASP A 61 5.00 4.33 -11.00
C ASP A 61 5.41 5.80 -10.99
N VAL A 62 4.64 6.61 -10.25
CA VAL A 62 4.91 8.03 -10.04
C VAL A 62 6.16 8.16 -9.16
N LYS A 63 7.23 8.73 -9.72
CA LYS A 63 8.52 8.95 -9.04
C LYS A 63 9.28 10.09 -9.67
N ASP A 64 10.22 10.66 -8.92
CA ASP A 64 11.13 11.76 -9.33
C ASP A 64 11.95 11.47 -10.60
N SER A 65 12.14 10.19 -10.94
CA SER A 65 12.86 9.74 -12.13
C SER A 65 11.99 9.61 -13.38
N ASN A 66 10.67 9.56 -13.20
CA ASN A 66 9.67 9.50 -14.29
C ASN A 66 9.06 10.88 -14.59
N ILE A 67 9.47 11.92 -13.87
CA ILE A 67 9.17 13.33 -14.19
C ILE A 67 10.36 13.89 -14.95
N LEU A 68 10.14 14.22 -16.22
CA LEU A 68 11.11 14.82 -17.12
C LEU A 68 10.93 16.34 -17.21
N LEU A 69 11.99 17.04 -17.60
CA LEU A 69 12.06 18.50 -17.67
C LEU A 69 12.55 18.94 -19.05
N ASP A 70 11.79 19.82 -19.70
CA ASP A 70 12.20 20.47 -20.96
C ASP A 70 13.19 21.63 -20.72
N GLU A 71 13.59 22.32 -21.78
CA GLU A 71 14.52 23.46 -21.73
C GLU A 71 14.04 24.62 -20.83
N ASN A 72 12.74 24.71 -20.56
CA ASN A 72 12.12 25.73 -19.71
C ASN A 72 11.81 25.22 -18.30
N PHE A 73 12.27 24.01 -17.96
CA PHE A 73 11.95 23.27 -16.72
C PHE A 73 10.45 22.97 -16.56
N VAL A 74 9.69 22.87 -17.67
CA VAL A 74 8.30 22.40 -17.62
C VAL A 74 8.30 20.89 -17.39
N ALA A 75 7.50 20.46 -16.42
CA ALA A 75 7.40 19.06 -16.03
C ALA A 75 6.53 18.25 -16.99
N LYS A 76 7.06 17.11 -17.46
CA LYS A 76 6.35 16.13 -18.29
C LYS A 76 6.44 14.75 -17.62
N VAL A 77 5.29 14.12 -17.40
CA VAL A 77 5.18 12.78 -16.79
C VAL A 77 5.45 11.70 -17.85
N SER A 78 6.18 10.64 -17.49
CA SER A 78 6.70 9.64 -18.42
C SER A 78 6.74 8.22 -17.82
N ASP A 79 7.09 7.21 -18.64
CA ASP A 79 7.09 5.78 -18.29
C ASP A 79 5.72 5.20 -17.89
N PHE A 80 4.83 5.17 -18.88
CA PHE A 80 3.51 4.55 -18.77
C PHE A 80 3.54 3.00 -18.84
N GLY A 81 4.71 2.36 -18.81
CA GLY A 81 4.84 0.89 -18.99
C GLY A 81 4.11 0.05 -17.94
N LEU A 82 3.83 0.62 -16.77
CA LEU A 82 3.09 -0.03 -15.68
C LEU A 82 1.62 0.42 -15.55
N SER A 83 1.21 1.43 -16.33
CA SER A 83 -0.09 2.09 -16.22
C SER A 83 -1.28 1.16 -16.48
N ARG A 84 -2.47 1.53 -15.96
CA ARG A 84 -3.71 0.76 -16.09
C ARG A 84 -4.91 1.68 -16.29
N LEU A 85 -5.86 1.24 -17.12
CA LEU A 85 -7.14 1.91 -17.31
C LEU A 85 -8.14 1.46 -16.24
N GLU A 86 -8.71 2.41 -15.51
CA GLU A 86 -9.90 2.24 -14.67
C GLU A 86 -11.14 2.30 -15.58
N LYS A 87 -11.61 1.14 -16.06
CA LYS A 87 -12.84 1.05 -16.85
C LYS A 87 -14.04 1.36 -15.94
N ILE A 88 -14.72 2.47 -16.22
CA ILE A 88 -15.82 3.03 -15.41
C ILE A 88 -17.07 2.12 -15.38
N THR A 89 -17.14 1.08 -16.21
CA THR A 89 -18.38 0.36 -16.56
C THR A 89 -18.82 -0.80 -15.64
N GLN A 90 -18.09 -1.17 -14.57
CA GLN A 90 -18.52 -2.28 -13.69
C GLN A 90 -18.23 -2.08 -12.19
N SER A 91 -19.22 -1.54 -11.47
CA SER A 91 -19.58 -1.76 -10.03
C SER A 91 -18.49 -1.83 -8.93
N LYS A 92 -17.22 -1.50 -9.22
CA LYS A 92 -16.08 -1.61 -8.30
C LYS A 92 -15.20 -0.37 -8.46
N SER A 93 -14.91 0.31 -7.36
CA SER A 93 -14.09 1.53 -7.32
C SER A 93 -12.57 1.26 -7.27
N TYR A 94 -12.13 0.13 -7.83
CA TYR A 94 -10.74 -0.33 -7.79
C TYR A 94 -10.47 -1.42 -8.83
N VAL A 95 -9.21 -1.53 -9.26
CA VAL A 95 -8.71 -2.58 -10.15
C VAL A 95 -7.85 -3.56 -9.34
N SER A 96 -8.25 -4.84 -9.26
CA SER A 96 -7.40 -5.88 -8.67
C SER A 96 -6.27 -6.29 -9.64
N THR A 97 -5.01 -6.20 -9.22
CA THR A 97 -3.86 -6.48 -10.09
C THR A 97 -2.60 -6.83 -9.30
N LYS A 98 -1.77 -7.78 -9.79
CA LYS A 98 -0.45 -8.12 -9.23
C LYS A 98 0.38 -6.87 -8.99
N ILE A 99 0.88 -6.65 -7.78
CA ILE A 99 1.60 -5.43 -7.40
C ILE A 99 2.78 -5.14 -8.34
N LYS A 100 2.91 -3.87 -8.72
CA LYS A 100 3.98 -3.27 -9.51
C LYS A 100 4.14 -1.80 -9.12
N GLY A 101 5.33 -1.27 -9.34
CA GLY A 101 5.78 0.11 -9.05
C GLY A 101 7.21 0.09 -8.51
N THR A 102 7.75 1.24 -8.13
CA THR A 102 9.11 1.37 -7.55
C THR A 102 9.07 1.35 -6.02
N ALA A 103 9.97 0.58 -5.39
CA ALA A 103 10.12 0.50 -3.94
C ALA A 103 10.39 1.89 -3.31
N GLY A 104 9.83 2.15 -2.14
CA GLY A 104 9.86 3.45 -1.47
C GLY A 104 8.81 4.46 -1.95
N TYR A 105 8.28 4.29 -3.17
CA TYR A 105 7.15 5.08 -3.70
C TYR A 105 5.80 4.35 -3.61
N TRP A 106 5.77 3.13 -3.06
CA TRP A 106 4.54 2.36 -2.96
C TRP A 106 3.61 2.86 -1.86
N ASP A 107 2.35 3.09 -2.26
CA ASP A 107 1.23 3.21 -1.33
C ASP A 107 1.07 1.93 -0.47
N PRO A 108 1.19 2.02 0.87
CA PRO A 108 1.02 0.89 1.76
C PRO A 108 -0.34 0.18 1.64
N GLU A 109 -1.44 0.91 1.35
CA GLU A 109 -2.77 0.28 1.24
C GLU A 109 -2.92 -0.52 -0.05
N TYR A 110 -2.44 0.01 -1.19
CA TYR A 110 -2.42 -0.74 -2.44
C TYR A 110 -1.56 -1.99 -2.35
N VAL A 111 -0.40 -1.89 -1.70
CA VAL A 111 0.46 -3.05 -1.49
C VAL A 111 -0.20 -4.07 -0.55
N MET A 112 -0.83 -3.62 0.53
CA MET A 112 -1.53 -4.49 1.49
C MET A 112 -2.77 -5.18 0.91
N THR A 113 -3.51 -4.51 0.02
CA THR A 113 -4.83 -4.97 -0.47
C THR A 113 -4.83 -5.47 -1.93
N SER A 114 -3.76 -5.21 -2.69
CA SER A 114 -3.72 -5.36 -4.15
C SER A 114 -4.84 -4.62 -4.92
N ARG A 115 -5.48 -3.61 -4.31
CA ARG A 115 -6.53 -2.78 -4.92
C ARG A 115 -5.90 -1.51 -5.50
N LEU A 116 -5.75 -1.47 -6.82
CA LEU A 116 -5.27 -0.30 -7.51
C LEU A 116 -6.39 0.73 -7.70
N THR A 117 -6.12 1.98 -7.31
CA THR A 117 -7.01 3.15 -7.42
C THR A 117 -6.17 4.39 -7.75
N ARG A 118 -6.82 5.45 -8.22
CA ARG A 118 -6.19 6.76 -8.39
C ARG A 118 -5.53 7.33 -7.12
N LYS A 119 -5.96 6.91 -5.92
CA LYS A 119 -5.38 7.37 -4.64
C LYS A 119 -4.02 6.75 -4.31
N ASN A 120 -3.55 5.77 -5.08
CA ASN A 120 -2.21 5.21 -4.90
C ASN A 120 -1.17 6.12 -5.59
N ASP A 121 -1.47 6.62 -6.79
CA ASP A 121 -0.65 7.62 -7.47
C ASP A 121 -0.50 8.90 -6.62
N VAL A 122 -1.55 9.31 -5.88
CA VAL A 122 -1.53 10.47 -4.96
C VAL A 122 -0.52 10.26 -3.82
N ASP A 123 -0.44 9.04 -3.27
CA ASP A 123 0.50 8.70 -2.20
C ASP A 123 1.94 8.70 -2.72
N SER A 124 2.19 8.01 -3.85
CA SER A 124 3.47 8.05 -4.57
C SER A 124 3.90 9.49 -4.92
N PHE A 125 2.96 10.36 -5.29
CA PHE A 125 3.22 11.78 -5.53
C PHE A 125 3.57 12.54 -4.24
N GLY A 126 2.95 12.20 -3.10
CA GLY A 126 3.35 12.70 -1.78
C GLY A 126 4.80 12.38 -1.43
N VAL A 127 5.29 11.18 -1.80
CA VAL A 127 6.71 10.82 -1.66
C VAL A 127 7.60 11.67 -2.58
N VAL A 128 7.18 11.94 -3.82
CA VAL A 128 7.90 12.87 -4.72
C VAL A 128 8.01 14.27 -4.11
N LEU A 129 6.96 14.78 -3.47
CA LEU A 129 7.00 16.08 -2.78
C LEU A 129 8.03 16.12 -1.63
N LEU A 130 8.19 15.02 -0.87
CA LEU A 130 9.26 14.91 0.14
C LEU A 130 10.66 14.89 -0.47
N VAL A 131 10.85 14.18 -1.59
CA VAL A 131 12.12 14.17 -2.33
C VAL A 131 12.46 15.57 -2.85
N VAL A 132 11.46 16.34 -3.29
CA VAL A 132 11.62 17.74 -3.73
C VAL A 132 11.96 18.68 -2.56
N LEU A 133 11.35 18.50 -1.38
CA LEU A 133 11.64 19.30 -0.19
C LEU A 133 13.05 19.05 0.34
N SER A 134 13.46 17.79 0.39
CA SER A 134 14.70 17.35 1.03
C SER A 134 15.93 17.33 0.11
N GLY A 135 15.74 17.27 -1.21
CA GLY A 135 16.85 17.07 -2.14
C GLY A 135 17.54 15.71 -1.96
N ARG A 136 16.88 14.74 -1.31
CA ARG A 136 17.42 13.41 -1.01
C ARG A 136 16.55 12.34 -1.69
N PRO A 137 17.12 11.22 -2.18
CA PRO A 137 16.33 10.06 -2.58
C PRO A 137 15.60 9.47 -1.38
N VAL A 138 14.51 8.73 -1.64
CA VAL A 138 13.73 8.03 -0.59
C VAL A 138 14.57 7.05 0.23
N VAL A 139 15.63 6.51 -0.39
CA VAL A 139 16.61 5.58 0.18
C VAL A 139 18.00 6.04 -0.24
N ASP A 140 18.90 6.35 0.70
CA ASP A 140 20.30 6.65 0.41
C ASP A 140 21.23 5.52 0.88
N THR A 141 21.63 4.65 -0.06
CA THR A 141 22.46 3.47 0.24
C THR A 141 23.95 3.79 0.47
N ARG A 142 24.31 5.06 0.76
CA ARG A 142 25.70 5.51 0.88
C ARG A 142 26.19 5.63 2.33
N ASN A 143 25.31 5.92 3.28
CA ASN A 143 25.62 5.86 4.71
C ASN A 143 25.11 4.52 5.24
N GLN A 144 26.02 3.62 5.65
CA GLN A 144 25.62 2.32 6.23
C GLN A 144 25.08 2.46 7.66
N GLU A 145 25.45 3.54 8.37
CA GLU A 145 25.09 3.79 9.77
C GLU A 145 23.77 4.58 9.92
N GLU A 146 23.34 5.31 8.89
CA GLU A 146 22.12 6.13 8.88
C GLU A 146 21.14 5.67 7.78
N GLN A 147 20.78 4.38 7.77
CA GLN A 147 19.78 3.83 6.82
C GLN A 147 18.33 4.21 7.19
N GLN A 148 18.09 5.45 7.64
CA GLN A 148 16.73 5.94 7.82
C GLN A 148 16.09 6.21 6.45
N SER A 149 14.86 5.71 6.27
CA SER A 149 14.06 6.07 5.10
C SER A 149 13.67 7.54 5.19
N LEU A 150 13.64 8.27 4.06
CA LEU A 150 13.19 9.67 4.03
C LEU A 150 11.80 9.86 4.67
N LEU A 151 10.94 8.84 4.55
CA LEU A 151 9.61 8.79 5.18
C LEU A 151 9.64 8.60 6.70
N SER A 152 10.69 7.95 7.25
CA SER A 152 10.91 7.82 8.69
C SER A 152 11.38 9.16 9.27
N CYS A 153 12.43 9.75 8.69
CA CYS A 153 12.90 11.08 9.08
C CYS A 153 11.76 12.12 9.05
N PHE A 154 10.88 12.06 8.04
CA PHE A 154 9.73 12.95 7.96
C PHE A 154 8.75 12.79 9.13
N ARG A 155 8.47 11.56 9.57
CA ARG A 155 7.58 11.29 10.72
C ARG A 155 8.23 11.71 12.04
N GLU A 156 9.53 11.48 12.18
CA GLU A 156 10.33 11.93 13.32
C GLU A 156 10.30 13.47 13.41
N CYS A 157 10.69 14.18 12.34
CA CYS A 157 10.60 15.63 12.21
C CYS A 157 9.20 16.20 12.51
N LEU A 158 8.12 15.56 12.03
CA LEU A 158 6.74 15.98 12.34
C LEU A 158 6.38 15.79 13.82
N THR A 159 6.93 14.78 14.49
CA THR A 159 6.65 14.46 15.89
C THR A 159 7.44 15.36 16.84
N GLU A 160 8.70 15.65 16.51
CA GLU A 160 9.59 16.51 17.28
C GLU A 160 9.36 18.02 17.00
N GLY A 161 8.76 18.34 15.85
CA GLY A 161 8.50 19.70 15.39
C GLY A 161 9.68 20.37 14.66
N ASP A 162 10.84 19.69 14.57
CA ASP A 162 11.99 20.16 13.78
C ASP A 162 11.84 19.75 12.31
N ILE A 163 11.28 20.66 11.51
CA ILE A 163 11.18 20.49 10.06
C ILE A 163 12.44 20.98 9.34
N ASP A 164 13.31 21.77 9.97
CA ASP A 164 14.51 22.29 9.31
C ASP A 164 15.52 21.17 9.02
N GLY A 165 15.54 20.10 9.82
CA GLY A 165 16.37 18.90 9.59
C GLY A 165 16.09 18.14 8.28
N ILE A 166 14.86 18.20 7.74
CA ILE A 166 14.49 17.54 6.47
C ILE A 166 14.59 18.46 5.24
N VAL A 167 14.66 19.79 5.41
CA VAL A 167 14.74 20.73 4.28
C VAL A 167 16.11 20.61 3.59
N ASP A 168 16.12 20.66 2.26
CA ASP A 168 17.34 20.70 1.46
C ASP A 168 18.17 21.97 1.81
N PRO A 169 19.44 21.84 2.26
CA PRO A 169 20.30 22.97 2.62
C PRO A 169 20.46 24.02 1.51
N SER A 170 20.28 23.65 0.24
CA SER A 170 20.35 24.59 -0.88
C SER A 170 19.16 25.55 -0.98
N VAL A 171 18.03 25.23 -0.33
CA VAL A 171 16.83 26.10 -0.24
C VAL A 171 16.45 26.48 1.19
N GLN A 172 17.11 25.94 2.22
CA GLN A 172 16.94 26.36 3.61
C GLN A 172 17.13 27.89 3.76
N GLY A 173 16.30 28.52 4.59
CA GLY A 173 16.24 29.99 4.73
C GLY A 173 15.66 30.75 3.52
N LYS A 174 15.39 30.09 2.38
CA LYS A 174 14.77 30.69 1.18
C LYS A 174 13.28 30.35 1.05
N ILE A 175 12.76 29.48 1.92
CA ILE A 175 11.34 29.11 1.99
C ILE A 175 10.64 29.98 3.03
N SER A 176 9.51 30.59 2.68
CA SER A 176 8.65 31.29 3.62
C SER A 176 7.95 30.29 4.56
N SER A 177 7.81 30.63 5.85
CA SER A 177 7.15 29.75 6.82
C SER A 177 5.69 29.43 6.48
N ARG A 178 5.01 30.30 5.72
CA ARG A 178 3.64 30.07 5.21
C ARG A 178 3.63 29.11 4.01
N GLY A 179 4.50 29.34 3.02
CA GLY A 179 4.63 28.45 1.87
C GLY A 179 5.08 27.04 2.27
N LEU A 180 6.03 26.93 3.20
CA LEU A 180 6.46 25.65 3.79
C LEU A 180 5.29 24.92 4.46
N ARG A 181 4.48 25.63 5.27
CA ARG A 181 3.34 25.05 5.98
C ARG A 181 2.28 24.47 5.04
N GLU A 182 1.85 25.23 4.01
CA GLU A 182 0.86 24.72 3.06
C GLU A 182 1.44 23.57 2.20
N PHE A 183 2.73 23.61 1.88
CA PHE A 183 3.41 22.50 1.19
C PHE A 183 3.42 21.22 2.05
N LEU A 184 3.84 21.31 3.32
CA LEU A 184 3.86 20.18 4.26
C LEU A 184 2.47 19.60 4.50
N LYS A 185 1.46 20.46 4.66
CA LYS A 185 0.06 20.06 4.76
C LYS A 185 -0.42 19.34 3.48
N CYS A 186 0.05 19.74 2.30
CA CYS A 186 -0.22 19.00 1.07
C CYS A 186 0.40 17.59 1.10
N VAL A 187 1.68 17.49 1.52
CA VAL A 187 2.40 16.22 1.68
C VAL A 187 1.68 15.29 2.66
N GLU A 188 1.35 15.76 3.86
CA GLU A 188 0.68 15.00 4.91
C GLU A 188 -0.67 14.45 4.45
N ASN A 189 -1.46 15.28 3.74
CA ASN A 189 -2.72 14.85 3.17
C ASN A 189 -2.55 13.82 2.03
N CYS A 190 -1.50 13.93 1.21
CA CYS A 190 -1.18 12.94 0.17
C CYS A 190 -0.77 11.58 0.77
N LEU A 191 0.02 11.60 1.85
CA LEU A 191 0.54 10.42 2.54
C LEU A 191 -0.41 9.89 3.65
N HIS A 192 -1.66 10.40 3.70
CA HIS A 192 -2.61 9.99 4.73
C HIS A 192 -2.97 8.50 4.60
N HIS A 193 -2.78 7.72 5.68
CA HIS A 193 -2.91 6.25 5.73
C HIS A 193 -4.27 5.68 5.26
N LEU A 194 -5.36 6.44 5.33
CA LEU A 194 -6.64 6.14 4.67
C LEU A 194 -6.72 6.83 3.29
N PRO A 195 -6.73 6.12 2.15
CA PRO A 195 -6.81 6.73 0.83
C PRO A 195 -8.10 7.52 0.58
N LYS A 196 -9.18 7.21 1.30
CA LYS A 196 -10.43 8.00 1.24
C LYS A 196 -10.22 9.44 1.69
N LYS A 197 -9.32 9.69 2.65
CA LYS A 197 -8.98 11.03 3.15
C LYS A 197 -7.91 11.74 2.32
N ARG A 198 -7.12 11.01 1.51
CA ARG A 198 -6.16 11.63 0.57
C ARG A 198 -6.88 12.57 -0.42
N PRO A 199 -6.24 13.65 -0.90
CA PRO A 199 -6.82 14.53 -1.91
C PRO A 199 -7.02 13.83 -3.28
N THR A 200 -7.67 14.51 -4.22
CA THR A 200 -7.55 14.23 -5.65
C THR A 200 -6.35 14.98 -6.21
N MET A 201 -5.82 14.59 -7.37
CA MET A 201 -4.70 15.34 -7.99
C MET A 201 -5.08 16.80 -8.32
N ALA A 202 -6.35 17.07 -8.69
CA ALA A 202 -6.88 18.43 -8.81
C ALA A 202 -6.71 19.25 -7.50
N GLN A 203 -7.05 18.65 -6.35
CA GLN A 203 -6.87 19.30 -5.05
C GLN A 203 -5.38 19.45 -4.68
N VAL A 204 -4.51 18.52 -5.12
CA VAL A 204 -3.05 18.65 -4.97
C VAL A 204 -2.51 19.84 -5.77
N VAL A 205 -3.00 20.06 -7.00
CA VAL A 205 -2.65 21.24 -7.82
C VAL A 205 -3.00 22.53 -7.07
N VAL A 206 -4.24 22.67 -6.59
CA VAL A 206 -4.71 23.84 -5.83
C VAL A 206 -3.86 24.07 -4.57
N ASN A 207 -3.56 23.02 -3.80
CA ASN A 207 -2.76 23.14 -2.59
C ASN A 207 -1.31 23.61 -2.89
N LEU A 208 -0.71 23.15 -4.00
CA LEU A 208 0.64 23.56 -4.40
C LEU A 208 0.68 24.98 -4.98
N GLU A 209 -0.37 25.39 -5.70
CA GLU A 209 -0.55 26.77 -6.16
C GLU A 209 -0.68 27.73 -4.97
N GLN A 210 -1.48 27.38 -3.97
CA GLN A 210 -1.57 28.14 -2.72
C GLN A 210 -0.22 28.24 -2.01
N ALA A 211 0.57 27.16 -1.95
CA ALA A 211 1.93 27.20 -1.38
C ALA A 211 2.87 28.15 -2.16
N LEU A 212 2.73 28.22 -3.49
CA LEU A 212 3.47 29.14 -4.36
C LEU A 212 3.03 30.61 -4.20
N GLU A 213 1.76 30.88 -3.97
CA GLU A 213 1.25 32.23 -3.67
C GLU A 213 1.72 32.72 -2.28
N GLN A 214 1.67 31.85 -1.27
CA GLN A 214 2.19 32.17 0.07
C GLN A 214 3.70 32.40 0.05
N GLN A 215 4.45 31.74 -0.84
CA GLN A 215 5.87 31.99 -1.07
C GLN A 215 6.17 33.37 -1.67
N LYS A 216 5.25 33.93 -2.46
CA LYS A 216 5.39 35.24 -3.11
C LYS A 216 4.88 36.40 -2.26
N SER A 217 4.11 36.11 -1.23
CA SER A 217 3.53 37.11 -0.34
C SER A 217 4.62 37.75 0.53
N PRO A 218 4.83 39.08 0.50
CA PRO A 218 5.82 39.73 1.35
C PRO A 218 5.47 39.53 2.83
N MET A 219 6.49 39.39 3.68
CA MET A 219 6.32 39.28 5.13
C MET A 219 5.70 40.56 5.70
N VAL A 220 4.38 40.55 5.88
CA VAL A 220 3.71 41.54 6.73
C VAL A 220 4.07 41.24 8.18
N SER A 221 4.95 42.05 8.75
CA SER A 221 5.34 42.01 10.15
C SER A 221 4.13 42.29 11.03
N SER A 222 3.62 41.26 11.72
CA SER A 222 2.54 41.40 12.69
C SER A 222 3.05 41.95 14.03
N SER A 223 3.63 43.15 14.03
CA SER A 223 3.83 43.94 15.24
C SER A 223 2.54 44.66 15.61
N ARG A 224 1.56 43.93 16.18
CA ARG A 224 0.45 44.53 16.91
C ARG A 224 0.77 44.53 18.40
N SER A 225 1.30 45.64 18.87
CA SER A 225 1.25 46.00 20.29
C SER A 225 -0.21 46.06 20.75
N ALA A 226 -0.50 45.45 21.90
CA ALA A 226 -1.83 45.53 22.50
C ALA A 226 -2.02 46.90 23.17
N PRO A 227 -3.14 47.61 22.95
CA PRO A 227 -3.58 48.68 23.84
C PRO A 227 -4.20 48.08 25.11
N ALA A 228 -4.06 48.81 26.22
CA ALA A 228 -4.41 48.32 27.55
C ALA A 228 -5.93 48.26 27.82
N VAL A 229 -6.29 47.49 28.85
CA VAL A 229 -7.65 47.37 29.40
C VAL A 229 -8.08 48.70 30.03
N GLY A 230 -9.27 49.17 29.66
CA GLY A 230 -10.04 50.20 30.37
C GLY A 230 -11.49 49.71 30.52
N GLN A 231 -12.05 49.85 31.72
CA GLN A 231 -13.43 49.46 32.04
C GLN A 231 -14.40 50.57 31.63
N GLU A 232 -15.60 50.22 31.15
CA GLU A 232 -16.85 50.90 31.56
C GLU A 232 -18.12 50.16 31.11
N GLU A 233 -19.24 50.57 31.70
CA GLU A 233 -20.43 49.80 32.08
C GLU A 233 -21.48 49.46 31.00
N VAL A 234 -22.47 48.67 31.41
CA VAL A 234 -23.65 48.22 30.65
C VAL A 234 -24.87 49.10 30.99
N PRO A 235 -25.76 49.40 30.02
CA PRO A 235 -27.19 49.49 30.33
C PRO A 235 -28.06 48.51 29.53
N VAL A 236 -29.24 48.21 30.08
CA VAL A 236 -30.13 47.11 29.67
C VAL A 236 -31.50 47.65 29.20
N LEU A 237 -32.17 46.86 28.36
CA LEU A 237 -33.63 46.81 28.12
C LEU A 237 -34.27 47.76 27.06
N GLY A 238 -34.60 47.15 25.92
CA GLY A 238 -36.01 46.82 25.65
C GLY A 238 -36.82 47.69 24.69
N LYS A 239 -37.29 47.08 23.59
CA LYS A 239 -38.74 46.99 23.27
C LYS A 239 -39.03 45.99 22.14
N THR A 240 -40.09 45.22 22.35
CA THR A 240 -40.65 44.24 21.40
C THR A 240 -41.57 44.92 20.39
N VAL A 241 -41.52 44.51 19.12
CA VAL A 241 -42.69 44.52 18.22
C VAL A 241 -42.71 43.20 17.44
N LEU A 242 -43.83 42.49 17.52
CA LEU A 242 -44.18 41.35 16.66
C LEU A 242 -44.95 41.85 15.44
N LEU A 243 -44.83 41.18 14.30
CA LEU A 243 -45.96 40.70 13.49
C LEU A 243 -45.46 39.76 12.38
N SER A 244 -46.34 38.86 11.93
CA SER A 244 -46.09 37.78 10.96
C SER A 244 -46.93 38.01 9.68
N PRO A 245 -47.22 37.01 8.82
CA PRO A 245 -46.39 36.69 7.65
C PRO A 245 -47.21 36.67 6.32
N ASP A 246 -46.67 35.96 5.33
CA ASP A 246 -47.34 35.29 4.18
C ASP A 246 -47.30 35.90 2.77
N GLU A 247 -47.44 34.93 1.84
CA GLU A 247 -47.54 34.95 0.38
C GLU A 247 -46.26 35.31 -0.42
N GLY A 248 -45.88 34.58 -1.48
CA GLY A 248 -46.53 33.45 -2.13
C GLY A 248 -46.42 33.59 -3.65
N ILE A 249 -45.56 32.80 -4.32
CA ILE A 249 -45.41 32.87 -5.78
C ILE A 249 -45.48 31.48 -6.41
N THR A 250 -46.50 31.32 -7.25
CA THR A 250 -46.78 30.13 -8.07
C THR A 250 -46.06 30.16 -9.41
N SER A 251 -45.57 29.00 -9.84
CA SER A 251 -45.47 28.48 -11.23
C SER A 251 -45.44 29.46 -12.43
N LYS A 252 -44.52 29.21 -13.37
CA LYS A 252 -44.91 28.86 -14.76
C LYS A 252 -43.79 28.19 -15.57
N SER A 253 -44.23 27.48 -16.60
CA SER A 253 -43.47 26.57 -17.46
C SER A 253 -43.41 27.06 -18.91
N THR A 254 -42.31 26.76 -19.61
CA THR A 254 -42.21 26.64 -21.09
C THR A 254 -40.99 25.75 -21.37
N GLN A 255 -41.15 24.46 -21.67
CA GLN A 255 -41.50 23.82 -22.96
C GLN A 255 -40.40 23.83 -24.05
N ASN A 256 -40.04 22.60 -24.44
CA ASN A 256 -39.32 22.15 -25.64
C ASN A 256 -40.03 22.59 -26.95
N PRO A 257 -39.35 22.63 -28.11
CA PRO A 257 -39.16 21.45 -28.98
C PRO A 257 -37.71 21.35 -29.57
N TYR A 258 -37.23 20.23 -30.13
CA TYR A 258 -37.89 19.25 -31.00
C TYR A 258 -37.44 17.79 -30.78
N SER A 259 -38.28 16.87 -31.22
CA SER A 259 -38.03 15.43 -31.36
C SER A 259 -38.43 15.00 -32.77
N ALA A 260 -37.79 13.96 -33.33
CA ALA A 260 -38.41 13.02 -34.26
C ALA A 260 -37.54 11.76 -34.41
N ASP A 261 -38.17 10.60 -34.25
CA ASP A 261 -37.64 9.27 -34.60
C ASP A 261 -37.75 9.00 -36.11
N GLU A 262 -36.99 8.00 -36.58
CA GLU A 262 -37.43 6.77 -37.27
C GLU A 262 -36.15 6.08 -37.81
N GLY A 263 -35.91 4.78 -37.70
CA GLY A 263 -36.82 3.65 -37.52
C GLY A 263 -36.92 2.86 -38.82
N ILE A 264 -36.08 1.82 -39.02
CA ILE A 264 -36.26 0.79 -40.07
C ILE A 264 -35.48 -0.51 -39.73
N THR A 265 -36.08 -1.62 -40.14
CA THR A 265 -35.66 -3.02 -39.95
C THR A 265 -34.73 -3.54 -41.04
N SER A 266 -33.89 -4.55 -40.76
CA SER A 266 -33.66 -5.67 -41.70
C SER A 266 -32.94 -6.85 -41.05
N GLU A 267 -33.40 -8.07 -41.35
CA GLU A 267 -32.69 -9.33 -41.12
C GLU A 267 -31.57 -9.52 -42.16
N SER A 268 -30.53 -10.29 -41.81
CA SER A 268 -29.84 -11.13 -42.80
C SER A 268 -29.19 -12.34 -42.13
N THR A 269 -29.72 -13.52 -42.44
CA THR A 269 -29.19 -14.83 -42.07
C THR A 269 -27.91 -15.17 -42.83
N LEU A 270 -27.03 -15.97 -42.23
CA LEU A 270 -26.16 -16.87 -42.99
C LEU A 270 -25.85 -18.17 -42.23
N ASN A 271 -26.42 -19.24 -42.78
CA ASN A 271 -26.02 -20.65 -42.69
C ASN A 271 -24.50 -20.83 -42.93
N SER A 272 -23.83 -21.95 -42.61
CA SER A 272 -24.19 -23.24 -41.98
C SER A 272 -22.89 -24.03 -41.73
N TYR A 273 -22.98 -25.15 -40.99
CA TYR A 273 -22.35 -26.46 -41.27
C TYR A 273 -21.95 -27.20 -39.99
N SER A 274 -22.77 -28.20 -39.64
CA SER A 274 -22.33 -29.40 -38.94
C SER A 274 -22.19 -30.53 -39.96
N PRO A 275 -21.44 -31.59 -39.64
CA PRO A 275 -22.10 -32.90 -39.72
C PRO A 275 -21.73 -33.86 -38.57
N THR A 276 -22.76 -34.48 -37.96
CA THR A 276 -22.89 -35.92 -37.58
C THR A 276 -21.70 -36.71 -37.02
N ARG A 277 -21.81 -37.67 -36.09
CA ARG A 277 -22.82 -38.27 -35.18
C ARG A 277 -22.21 -39.63 -34.73
N GLY A 278 -22.59 -40.15 -33.55
CA GLY A 278 -22.48 -41.59 -33.20
C GLY A 278 -21.21 -41.99 -32.42
N ASN A 279 -21.27 -42.68 -31.27
CA ASN A 279 -22.27 -43.64 -30.80
C ASN A 279 -22.36 -43.70 -29.26
N ASP A 280 -23.57 -43.95 -28.74
CA ASP A 280 -23.77 -44.45 -27.38
C ASP A 280 -23.41 -45.94 -27.27
N LEU A 281 -22.93 -46.37 -26.10
CA LEU A 281 -22.98 -47.77 -25.70
C LEU A 281 -23.12 -47.91 -24.19
N HIS A 282 -24.32 -48.30 -23.78
CA HIS A 282 -24.75 -48.55 -22.41
C HIS A 282 -24.62 -50.05 -22.13
N LEU A 283 -24.08 -50.49 -20.99
CA LEU A 283 -24.32 -51.86 -20.50
C LEU A 283 -24.31 -52.00 -18.98
N SER A 284 -24.90 -53.10 -18.51
CA SER A 284 -25.49 -53.30 -17.19
C SER A 284 -24.55 -53.73 -16.06
N THR A 285 -25.03 -53.52 -14.84
CA THR A 285 -24.58 -54.07 -13.56
C THR A 285 -24.61 -55.61 -13.47
N LYS A 286 -23.78 -56.18 -12.55
CA LYS A 286 -24.19 -57.19 -11.55
C LYS A 286 -23.14 -57.42 -10.45
N ASP A 287 -23.55 -58.16 -9.41
CA ASP A 287 -23.04 -58.11 -8.02
C ASP A 287 -22.73 -59.52 -7.47
N SER A 288 -21.71 -59.68 -6.61
CA SER A 288 -21.37 -60.97 -5.96
C SER A 288 -20.55 -60.90 -4.65
N ARG A 289 -21.26 -60.68 -3.53
CA ARG A 289 -21.20 -61.38 -2.21
C ARG A 289 -19.90 -61.51 -1.35
N LEU A 290 -20.17 -61.48 -0.03
CA LEU A 290 -19.36 -61.32 1.20
C LEU A 290 -18.80 -62.65 1.81
N PRO A 291 -17.82 -62.67 2.76
CA PRO A 291 -18.00 -62.25 4.18
C PRO A 291 -16.84 -61.51 4.92
N LYS A 292 -17.14 -61.06 6.15
CA LYS A 292 -16.35 -60.33 7.19
C LYS A 292 -15.84 -61.30 8.30
N PRO A 293 -15.00 -60.94 9.32
CA PRO A 293 -14.80 -59.65 10.02
C PRO A 293 -13.30 -59.28 10.33
N SER A 294 -12.86 -58.31 11.16
CA SER A 294 -13.50 -57.50 12.23
C SER A 294 -12.76 -56.18 12.55
N ARG A 295 -13.50 -55.19 13.13
CA ARG A 295 -13.07 -54.05 13.98
C ARG A 295 -12.02 -53.04 13.44
N SER A 296 -12.09 -51.74 13.71
CA SER A 296 -13.14 -50.78 14.15
C SER A 296 -12.57 -49.36 13.92
N TRP A 297 -13.30 -48.25 13.79
CA TRP A 297 -14.65 -47.88 14.26
C TRP A 297 -15.44 -47.10 13.16
N GLN A 298 -16.62 -46.60 13.50
CA GLN A 298 -17.32 -45.51 12.79
C GLN A 298 -17.98 -44.58 13.81
N TRP A 299 -17.85 -43.26 13.65
CA TRP A 299 -18.76 -42.26 14.24
C TRP A 299 -18.82 -40.99 13.37
N LYS A 300 -19.55 -41.06 12.25
CA LYS A 300 -20.26 -39.89 11.71
C LYS A 300 -21.69 -39.96 12.24
N ALA A 301 -22.28 -38.80 12.56
CA ALA A 301 -23.62 -38.62 13.14
C ALA A 301 -23.80 -38.97 14.63
N VAL A 302 -23.09 -38.24 15.51
CA VAL A 302 -23.71 -37.71 16.74
C VAL A 302 -23.68 -36.18 16.67
N TRP A 303 -24.66 -35.63 15.95
CA TRP A 303 -24.95 -34.20 15.91
C TRP A 303 -26.40 -34.00 16.34
N ASN A 304 -26.64 -33.59 17.60
CA ASN A 304 -27.77 -32.77 18.07
C ASN A 304 -27.91 -32.74 19.62
N ARG A 305 -27.05 -31.97 20.29
CA ARG A 305 -27.40 -31.09 21.43
C ARG A 305 -26.15 -30.36 21.96
N GLY A 306 -25.91 -29.16 21.44
CA GLY A 306 -24.76 -28.33 21.80
C GLY A 306 -24.73 -26.97 21.10
N SER A 307 -25.88 -26.49 20.61
CA SER A 307 -26.01 -25.19 19.96
C SER A 307 -26.94 -24.30 20.78
N LYS A 308 -26.39 -23.18 21.28
CA LYS A 308 -27.04 -21.88 21.58
C LYS A 308 -26.12 -21.02 22.47
N PHE A 309 -25.03 -20.47 21.92
CA PHE A 309 -24.58 -19.10 22.30
C PHE A 309 -23.57 -18.45 21.35
N PHE A 310 -22.72 -19.20 20.63
CA PHE A 310 -21.57 -18.61 19.90
C PHE A 310 -21.80 -18.17 18.44
N ASN A 311 -23.03 -18.23 17.92
CA ASN A 311 -23.38 -17.69 16.59
C ASN A 311 -24.11 -16.34 16.68
N ARG A 312 -23.56 -15.38 17.44
CA ARG A 312 -24.10 -14.01 17.52
C ARG A 312 -23.01 -12.96 17.36
N LEU A 313 -22.96 -12.37 16.16
CA LEU A 313 -22.32 -11.08 15.84
C LEU A 313 -20.81 -10.98 16.11
N PHE A 314 -20.00 -11.77 15.41
CA PHE A 314 -18.66 -11.32 15.03
C PHE A 314 -18.66 -10.85 13.57
N ALA A 315 -18.35 -9.57 13.37
CA ALA A 315 -17.96 -9.08 12.05
C ALA A 315 -16.61 -9.71 11.65
N LYS A 316 -16.31 -9.79 10.34
CA LYS A 316 -15.01 -10.26 9.84
C LYS A 316 -13.91 -9.33 10.38
N LYS A 317 -13.13 -9.80 11.36
CA LYS A 317 -12.04 -9.03 11.99
C LYS A 317 -10.83 -9.11 11.08
N GLU A 318 -10.53 -8.04 10.35
CA GLU A 318 -9.34 -7.95 9.50
C GLU A 318 -8.07 -7.91 10.35
N ILE A 319 -7.55 -9.09 10.67
CA ILE A 319 -6.33 -9.31 11.47
C ILE A 319 -5.11 -9.19 10.55
N ARG A 320 -4.28 -8.16 10.77
CA ARG A 320 -3.06 -7.91 10.00
C ARG A 320 -1.92 -8.78 10.52
N LEU A 321 -1.48 -9.71 9.68
CA LEU A 321 -0.20 -10.40 9.85
C LEU A 321 0.85 -9.84 8.88
N LEU A 322 2.11 -9.95 9.29
CA LEU A 322 3.29 -9.78 8.44
C LEU A 322 4.00 -11.14 8.32
N MET A 323 4.38 -11.57 7.12
CA MET A 323 5.24 -12.76 6.93
C MET A 323 6.57 -12.34 6.30
N VAL A 324 7.68 -12.76 6.90
CA VAL A 324 9.06 -12.32 6.63
C VAL A 324 10.06 -13.46 6.79
N GLY A 325 11.34 -13.20 6.57
CA GLY A 325 12.45 -14.16 6.62
C GLY A 325 13.43 -13.94 5.48
N LEU A 326 14.56 -14.66 5.47
CA LEU A 326 15.58 -14.53 4.43
C LEU A 326 15.08 -14.90 3.02
N GLU A 327 15.87 -14.57 2.00
CA GLU A 327 15.68 -15.12 0.65
C GLU A 327 15.74 -16.66 0.66
N ASN A 328 15.01 -17.26 -0.29
CA ASN A 328 14.88 -18.71 -0.45
C ASN A 328 14.29 -19.48 0.74
N ALA A 329 13.93 -18.83 1.86
CA ALA A 329 13.26 -19.45 3.00
C ALA A 329 11.90 -20.11 2.69
N GLY A 330 11.32 -19.82 1.52
CA GLY A 330 10.09 -20.46 1.04
C GLY A 330 8.80 -19.69 1.34
N LYS A 331 8.89 -18.42 1.76
CA LYS A 331 7.76 -17.50 1.99
C LYS A 331 6.73 -17.55 0.85
N THR A 332 7.19 -17.43 -0.40
CA THR A 332 6.37 -17.50 -1.61
C THR A 332 5.68 -18.86 -1.78
N ALA A 333 6.37 -19.96 -1.48
CA ALA A 333 5.81 -21.30 -1.60
C ALA A 333 4.70 -21.55 -0.55
N ILE A 334 4.93 -21.13 0.70
CA ILE A 334 3.91 -21.15 1.77
C ILE A 334 2.68 -20.33 1.32
N LEU A 335 2.90 -19.12 0.83
CA LEU A 335 1.86 -18.24 0.30
C LEU A 335 1.02 -18.90 -0.79
N TYR A 336 1.63 -19.44 -1.85
CA TYR A 336 0.90 -20.11 -2.93
C TYR A 336 0.11 -21.32 -2.42
N LYS A 337 0.71 -22.11 -1.52
CA LYS A 337 0.07 -23.30 -0.93
C LYS A 337 -1.19 -22.95 -0.13
N LEU A 338 -1.13 -21.89 0.69
CA LEU A 338 -2.27 -21.40 1.46
C LEU A 338 -3.35 -20.75 0.58
N LYS A 339 -2.97 -20.20 -0.58
CA LYS A 339 -3.87 -19.44 -1.46
C LYS A 339 -4.61 -20.28 -2.50
N LEU A 340 -3.97 -21.35 -3.00
CA LEU A 340 -4.47 -22.13 -4.14
C LEU A 340 -4.77 -23.60 -3.80
N GLY A 341 -4.30 -24.12 -2.66
CA GLY A 341 -4.40 -25.54 -2.30
C GLY A 341 -3.49 -26.48 -3.10
N GLU A 342 -2.91 -26.01 -4.22
CA GLU A 342 -2.06 -26.77 -5.13
C GLU A 342 -0.58 -26.34 -5.07
N VAL A 343 0.30 -27.19 -5.60
CA VAL A 343 1.76 -27.00 -5.57
C VAL A 343 2.23 -26.47 -6.93
N ILE A 344 2.78 -25.27 -6.94
CA ILE A 344 3.48 -24.71 -8.11
C ILE A 344 4.96 -24.58 -7.75
N THR A 345 5.84 -25.15 -8.58
CA THR A 345 7.29 -24.96 -8.46
C THR A 345 7.65 -23.50 -8.69
N THR A 346 8.07 -22.79 -7.64
CA THR A 346 8.36 -21.35 -7.70
C THR A 346 9.66 -21.07 -8.45
N ILE A 347 9.59 -20.24 -9.49
CA ILE A 347 10.76 -19.56 -10.08
C ILE A 347 11.17 -18.43 -9.10
N PRO A 348 12.47 -18.23 -8.78
CA PRO A 348 12.90 -17.20 -7.84
C PRO A 348 12.44 -15.80 -8.25
N THR A 349 11.77 -15.11 -7.31
CA THR A 349 11.16 -13.80 -7.54
C THR A 349 12.22 -12.68 -7.59
N ILE A 350 12.32 -11.96 -8.70
CA ILE A 350 13.06 -10.69 -8.74
C ILE A 350 12.13 -9.59 -8.21
N GLY A 351 12.30 -9.22 -6.93
CA GLY A 351 11.66 -8.04 -6.35
C GLY A 351 10.88 -8.29 -5.06
N PHE A 352 9.84 -7.48 -4.87
CA PHE A 352 9.05 -7.34 -3.66
C PHE A 352 7.59 -7.63 -4.02
N HIS A 353 6.98 -8.62 -3.37
CA HIS A 353 5.66 -9.12 -3.76
C HIS A 353 4.81 -9.31 -2.51
N VAL A 354 3.60 -8.76 -2.51
CA VAL A 354 2.68 -8.85 -1.37
C VAL A 354 1.38 -9.47 -1.83
N GLU A 355 0.90 -10.44 -1.08
CA GLU A 355 -0.36 -11.11 -1.38
C GLU A 355 -1.19 -11.28 -0.13
N THR A 356 -2.46 -10.89 -0.23
CA THR A 356 -3.45 -11.21 0.79
C THR A 356 -3.93 -12.65 0.63
N VAL A 357 -4.00 -13.40 1.73
CA VAL A 357 -4.60 -14.74 1.83
C VAL A 357 -5.69 -14.73 2.88
N GLU A 358 -6.88 -15.22 2.55
CA GLU A 358 -7.94 -15.41 3.53
C GLU A 358 -7.87 -16.82 4.14
N TYR A 359 -7.89 -16.90 5.46
CA TYR A 359 -7.94 -18.16 6.21
C TYR A 359 -8.91 -18.03 7.38
N LYS A 360 -9.93 -18.90 7.41
CA LYS A 360 -11.08 -18.77 8.33
C LYS A 360 -11.69 -17.36 8.23
N ASN A 361 -11.75 -16.61 9.32
CA ASN A 361 -12.28 -15.23 9.35
C ASN A 361 -11.17 -14.15 9.24
N ILE A 362 -9.94 -14.53 8.88
CA ILE A 362 -8.74 -13.69 8.94
C ILE A 362 -8.19 -13.45 7.52
N SER A 363 -7.67 -12.25 7.27
CA SER A 363 -7.01 -11.87 6.01
C SER A 363 -5.53 -11.55 6.25
N PHE A 364 -4.65 -12.52 6.02
CA PHE A 364 -3.20 -12.38 6.16
C PHE A 364 -2.61 -11.55 5.01
N ALA A 365 -1.73 -10.58 5.27
CA ALA A 365 -0.95 -9.89 4.25
C ALA A 365 0.48 -10.47 4.25
N ILE A 366 0.82 -11.29 3.28
CA ILE A 366 2.12 -11.98 3.23
C ILE A 366 3.08 -11.19 2.34
N TRP A 367 4.26 -10.88 2.87
CA TRP A 367 5.26 -10.03 2.23
C TRP A 367 6.45 -10.87 1.77
N ASP A 368 6.39 -11.36 0.53
CA ASP A 368 7.56 -11.98 -0.11
C ASP A 368 8.56 -10.90 -0.53
N VAL A 369 9.35 -10.48 0.45
CA VAL A 369 10.51 -9.62 0.24
C VAL A 369 11.71 -10.50 -0.11
N GLY A 370 12.22 -10.33 -1.34
CA GLY A 370 13.51 -10.91 -1.73
C GLY A 370 14.63 -10.39 -0.80
N GLY A 371 15.47 -11.30 -0.31
CA GLY A 371 16.47 -11.09 0.75
C GLY A 371 17.70 -10.26 0.35
N LEU A 372 17.52 -9.28 -0.54
CA LEU A 372 18.51 -8.23 -0.73
C LEU A 372 18.57 -7.37 0.53
N LYS A 373 19.75 -7.32 1.16
CA LYS A 373 20.05 -6.54 2.38
C LYS A 373 19.63 -5.07 2.33
N ASN A 374 19.43 -4.53 1.13
CA ASN A 374 19.01 -3.15 0.88
C ASN A 374 17.50 -2.88 1.01
N ILE A 375 16.65 -3.88 1.33
CA ILE A 375 15.19 -3.68 1.44
C ILE A 375 14.69 -3.69 2.91
N LEU A 376 15.55 -4.09 3.86
CA LEU A 376 15.21 -4.26 5.28
C LEU A 376 14.63 -3.00 5.96
N HIS A 377 15.21 -1.82 5.71
CA HIS A 377 14.73 -0.56 6.28
C HIS A 377 13.30 -0.19 5.81
N LEU A 378 12.79 -0.77 4.72
CA LEU A 378 11.41 -0.57 4.28
C LEU A 378 10.39 -1.38 5.09
N TRP A 379 10.81 -2.38 5.88
CA TRP A 379 9.89 -3.19 6.70
C TRP A 379 9.17 -2.36 7.78
N ARG A 380 9.84 -1.33 8.32
CA ARG A 380 9.26 -0.37 9.29
C ARG A 380 7.93 0.24 8.85
N HIS A 381 7.75 0.47 7.55
CA HIS A 381 6.50 1.02 7.01
C HIS A 381 5.29 0.08 7.14
N TYR A 382 5.50 -1.19 7.47
CA TYR A 382 4.47 -2.24 7.52
C TYR A 382 4.25 -2.81 8.92
N PHE A 383 5.04 -2.40 9.91
CA PHE A 383 4.86 -2.83 11.31
C PHE A 383 3.62 -2.19 11.95
N TYR A 384 3.23 -0.99 11.54
CA TYR A 384 2.09 -0.27 12.09
C TYR A 384 0.76 -1.07 11.98
N ASN A 385 0.16 -1.36 13.14
CA ASN A 385 -1.02 -2.22 13.33
C ASN A 385 -0.83 -3.70 12.95
N THR A 386 0.40 -4.21 12.87
CA THR A 386 0.66 -5.66 12.75
C THR A 386 0.47 -6.31 14.12
N ILE A 387 -0.50 -7.24 14.21
CA ILE A 387 -0.85 -7.91 15.48
C ILE A 387 -0.32 -9.36 15.57
N GLY A 388 0.30 -9.84 14.49
CA GLY A 388 1.11 -11.06 14.51
C GLY A 388 2.15 -11.09 13.40
N LEU A 389 3.27 -11.75 13.69
CA LEU A 389 4.45 -11.84 12.85
C LEU A 389 4.74 -13.30 12.54
N ILE A 390 4.87 -13.66 11.26
CA ILE A 390 5.31 -14.98 10.81
C ILE A 390 6.75 -14.85 10.30
N PHE A 391 7.70 -15.52 10.95
CA PHE A 391 9.09 -15.55 10.52
C PHE A 391 9.45 -16.92 9.93
N VAL A 392 9.84 -16.95 8.65
CA VAL A 392 10.12 -18.20 7.91
C VAL A 392 11.62 -18.43 7.83
N VAL A 393 12.04 -19.63 8.24
CA VAL A 393 13.44 -20.09 8.27
C VAL A 393 13.62 -21.21 7.25
N ASP A 394 14.68 -21.15 6.45
CA ASP A 394 15.16 -22.34 5.72
C ASP A 394 15.87 -23.26 6.71
N SER A 395 15.25 -24.36 7.11
CA SER A 395 15.89 -25.32 8.01
C SER A 395 17.10 -26.02 7.39
N ASN A 396 17.22 -26.08 6.07
CA ASN A 396 18.35 -26.72 5.40
C ASN A 396 19.54 -25.77 5.17
N ASP A 397 19.32 -24.45 5.26
CA ASP A 397 20.36 -23.41 5.19
C ASP A 397 21.02 -23.22 6.57
N ARG A 398 21.92 -24.16 6.90
CA ARG A 398 22.64 -24.19 8.18
C ARG A 398 23.65 -23.05 8.35
N ASP A 399 24.08 -22.43 7.26
CA ASP A 399 25.10 -21.38 7.25
C ASP A 399 24.50 -20.00 7.54
N ARG A 400 23.33 -19.67 6.97
CA ARG A 400 22.69 -18.35 7.12
C ARG A 400 21.67 -18.28 8.26
N VAL A 401 21.52 -19.32 9.06
CA VAL A 401 20.63 -19.29 10.25
C VAL A 401 21.00 -18.23 11.29
N PHE A 402 22.29 -17.88 11.42
CA PHE A 402 22.73 -16.77 12.27
C PHE A 402 22.40 -15.40 11.68
N GLU A 403 22.41 -15.26 10.35
CA GLU A 403 21.90 -14.07 9.67
C GLU A 403 20.39 -13.94 9.91
N ALA A 404 19.63 -15.04 9.76
CA ALA A 404 18.19 -15.07 10.07
C ALA A 404 17.88 -14.70 11.53
N ARG A 405 18.72 -15.10 12.49
CA ARG A 405 18.63 -14.67 13.89
C ARG A 405 18.79 -13.16 14.03
N ASN A 406 19.82 -12.59 13.41
CA ASN A 406 20.10 -11.15 13.53
C ASN A 406 18.93 -10.34 12.95
N GLU A 407 18.40 -10.74 11.79
CA GLU A 407 17.22 -10.08 11.19
C GLU A 407 15.98 -10.18 12.09
N LEU A 408 15.71 -11.36 12.67
CA LEU A 408 14.61 -11.52 13.63
C LEU A 408 14.83 -10.60 14.84
N GLN A 409 16.03 -10.58 15.43
CA GLN A 409 16.33 -9.73 16.59
C GLN A 409 16.22 -8.24 16.28
N MET A 410 16.63 -7.80 15.08
CA MET A 410 16.44 -6.41 14.64
C MET A 410 14.94 -6.06 14.55
N MET A 411 14.11 -6.92 13.96
CA MET A 411 12.66 -6.70 13.91
C MET A 411 11.99 -6.68 15.29
N LEU A 412 12.40 -7.56 16.20
CA LEU A 412 11.80 -7.65 17.54
C LEU A 412 12.23 -6.52 18.50
N ASN A 413 13.09 -5.59 18.04
CA ASN A 413 13.43 -4.36 18.75
C ASN A 413 12.57 -3.15 18.30
N GLU A 414 11.67 -3.34 17.33
CA GLU A 414 10.86 -2.26 16.75
C GLU A 414 9.58 -2.07 17.55
N ASP A 415 9.31 -0.83 17.98
CA ASP A 415 8.24 -0.52 18.93
C ASP A 415 6.84 -0.81 18.38
N GLU A 416 6.62 -0.64 17.08
CA GLU A 416 5.35 -0.97 16.43
C GLU A 416 5.02 -2.47 16.44
N LEU A 417 6.00 -3.35 16.66
CA LEU A 417 5.78 -4.81 16.76
C LEU A 417 5.67 -5.32 18.20
N ARG A 418 5.91 -4.48 19.22
CA ARG A 418 6.06 -4.89 20.64
C ARG A 418 4.94 -5.82 21.16
N ASP A 419 3.70 -5.62 20.71
CA ASP A 419 2.53 -6.41 21.12
C ASP A 419 2.16 -7.57 20.17
N ALA A 420 2.88 -7.76 19.07
CA ALA A 420 2.58 -8.79 18.07
C ALA A 420 2.86 -10.22 18.60
N VAL A 421 2.07 -11.18 18.12
CA VAL A 421 2.30 -12.61 18.40
C VAL A 421 3.23 -13.20 17.34
N LEU A 422 4.32 -13.87 17.74
CA LEU A 422 5.34 -14.42 16.83
C LEU A 422 5.08 -15.90 16.51
N LEU A 423 5.00 -16.25 15.23
CA LEU A 423 5.03 -17.62 14.73
C LEU A 423 6.30 -17.82 13.91
N VAL A 424 7.13 -18.80 14.28
CA VAL A 424 8.30 -19.21 13.49
C VAL A 424 7.96 -20.46 12.69
N PHE A 425 8.12 -20.40 11.37
CA PHE A 425 8.06 -21.57 10.51
C PHE A 425 9.46 -22.09 10.23
N ALA A 426 9.81 -23.24 10.82
CA ALA A 426 10.98 -24.02 10.46
C ALA A 426 10.65 -24.81 9.19
N ASN A 427 10.91 -24.21 8.02
CA ASN A 427 10.45 -24.69 6.72
C ASN A 427 11.51 -25.53 6.01
N LYS A 428 11.08 -26.27 4.97
CA LYS A 428 11.88 -27.24 4.21
C LYS A 428 12.28 -28.50 4.99
N GLN A 429 11.41 -28.96 5.89
CA GLN A 429 11.62 -30.18 6.68
C GLN A 429 11.69 -31.46 5.82
N GLU A 430 11.30 -31.41 4.55
CA GLU A 430 11.48 -32.49 3.57
C GLU A 430 12.94 -32.73 3.14
N LEU A 431 13.86 -31.82 3.47
CA LEU A 431 15.26 -31.91 3.06
C LEU A 431 16.12 -32.66 4.09
N PRO A 432 17.07 -33.52 3.66
CA PRO A 432 17.74 -34.50 4.54
C PRO A 432 18.62 -33.88 5.62
N ASN A 433 19.08 -32.63 5.45
CA ASN A 433 19.91 -31.93 6.43
C ASN A 433 19.12 -30.86 7.22
N ALA A 434 17.79 -30.83 7.11
CA ALA A 434 16.97 -29.82 7.76
C ALA A 434 17.14 -29.82 9.29
N MET A 435 17.43 -28.66 9.85
CA MET A 435 17.37 -28.36 11.28
C MET A 435 15.92 -28.55 11.76
N ASN A 436 15.70 -29.44 12.72
CA ASN A 436 14.40 -29.63 13.34
C ASN A 436 14.00 -28.37 14.17
N ALA A 437 12.74 -28.30 14.60
CA ALA A 437 12.24 -27.15 15.35
C ALA A 437 13.06 -26.83 16.62
N ALA A 438 13.59 -27.83 17.34
CA ALA A 438 14.43 -27.58 18.52
C ALA A 438 15.78 -26.93 18.14
N GLU A 439 16.46 -27.45 17.13
CA GLU A 439 17.73 -26.86 16.64
C GLU A 439 17.53 -25.43 16.11
N VAL A 440 16.42 -25.15 15.41
CA VAL A 440 16.06 -23.79 14.97
C VAL A 440 15.76 -22.88 16.17
N THR A 441 15.06 -23.38 17.20
CA THR A 441 14.76 -22.63 18.43
C THR A 441 16.05 -22.17 19.11
N ASP A 442 17.01 -23.07 19.25
CA ASP A 442 18.30 -22.81 19.88
C ASP A 442 19.15 -21.82 19.08
N LYS A 443 19.26 -22.03 17.75
CA LYS A 443 20.08 -21.15 16.90
C LYS A 443 19.52 -19.74 16.75
N LEU A 444 18.20 -19.58 16.68
CA LEU A 444 17.55 -18.26 16.73
C LEU A 444 17.55 -17.65 18.13
N GLY A 445 17.73 -18.45 19.18
CA GLY A 445 17.72 -17.99 20.58
C GLY A 445 16.32 -17.63 21.08
N LEU A 446 15.27 -18.32 20.63
CA LEU A 446 13.88 -17.98 20.97
C LEU A 446 13.62 -18.06 22.49
N HIS A 447 14.36 -18.91 23.22
CA HIS A 447 14.34 -19.01 24.69
C HIS A 447 14.64 -17.69 25.42
N PHE A 448 15.35 -16.76 24.77
CA PHE A 448 15.65 -15.43 25.32
C PHE A 448 14.52 -14.42 25.12
N LEU A 449 13.57 -14.69 24.22
CA LEU A 449 12.44 -13.82 23.86
C LEU A 449 11.30 -13.90 24.90
N ARG A 450 11.61 -13.81 26.19
CA ARG A 450 10.65 -14.03 27.30
C ARG A 450 9.47 -13.05 27.33
N GLN A 451 9.66 -11.87 26.76
CA GLN A 451 8.63 -10.82 26.64
C GLN A 451 7.71 -11.01 25.43
N TRP A 452 8.06 -11.91 24.51
CA TRP A 452 7.29 -12.20 23.31
C TRP A 452 6.43 -13.44 23.49
N HIS A 453 5.19 -13.38 23.02
CA HIS A 453 4.36 -14.58 22.91
C HIS A 453 4.67 -15.27 21.58
N TRP A 454 5.36 -16.41 21.63
CA TRP A 454 5.88 -17.07 20.43
C TRP A 454 5.60 -18.58 20.36
N TYR A 455 5.60 -19.10 19.14
CA TYR A 455 5.57 -20.54 18.83
C TYR A 455 6.43 -20.85 17.63
N ILE A 456 6.91 -22.10 17.53
CA ILE A 456 7.64 -22.62 16.38
C ILE A 456 6.96 -23.88 15.85
N GLN A 457 6.86 -23.96 14.53
CA GLN A 457 6.20 -25.06 13.83
C GLN A 457 7.11 -25.57 12.71
N SER A 458 7.42 -26.87 12.74
CA SER A 458 8.05 -27.57 11.61
C SER A 458 7.09 -27.59 10.42
N THR A 459 7.57 -27.27 9.23
CA THR A 459 6.75 -27.11 8.03
C THR A 459 7.42 -27.60 6.75
N CYS A 460 6.57 -28.00 5.80
CA CYS A 460 6.95 -28.29 4.43
C CYS A 460 6.05 -27.48 3.49
N ALA A 461 6.57 -26.38 2.94
CA ALA A 461 5.79 -25.50 2.06
C ALA A 461 5.23 -26.20 0.81
N THR A 462 5.89 -27.25 0.32
CA THR A 462 5.46 -28.00 -0.87
C THR A 462 4.33 -28.98 -0.54
N SER A 463 4.44 -29.79 0.52
CA SER A 463 3.35 -30.68 0.94
C SER A 463 2.17 -29.93 1.57
N GLY A 464 2.45 -28.83 2.28
CA GLY A 464 1.51 -28.06 3.10
C GLY A 464 1.47 -28.49 4.58
N GLU A 465 2.27 -29.49 4.95
CA GLU A 465 2.34 -30.02 6.31
C GLU A 465 2.85 -28.98 7.32
N GLY A 466 2.20 -28.92 8.48
CA GLY A 466 2.50 -27.97 9.56
C GLY A 466 1.99 -26.55 9.34
N LEU A 467 1.62 -26.15 8.13
CA LEU A 467 1.21 -24.77 7.85
C LEU A 467 -0.07 -24.39 8.59
N TYR A 468 -1.07 -25.27 8.57
CA TYR A 468 -2.38 -25.00 9.18
C TYR A 468 -2.34 -25.06 10.70
N GLU A 469 -1.51 -25.94 11.27
CA GLU A 469 -1.28 -26.09 12.69
C GLU A 469 -0.67 -24.81 13.30
N GLY A 470 0.36 -24.25 12.66
CA GLY A 470 0.96 -22.98 13.08
C GLY A 470 0.00 -21.79 12.94
N LEU A 471 -0.76 -21.73 11.85
CA LEU A 471 -1.77 -20.68 11.64
C LEU A 471 -2.95 -20.78 12.62
N ASP A 472 -3.35 -21.99 13.02
CA ASP A 472 -4.39 -22.21 14.02
C ASP A 472 -3.92 -21.78 15.41
N TRP A 473 -2.67 -22.10 15.78
CA TRP A 473 -2.07 -21.55 17.00
C TRP A 473 -2.07 -20.02 16.96
N LEU A 474 -1.60 -19.41 15.87
CA LEU A 474 -1.49 -17.95 15.75
C LEU A 474 -2.86 -17.26 15.80
N ALA A 475 -3.85 -17.79 15.08
CA ALA A 475 -5.22 -17.27 15.08
C ALA A 475 -5.86 -17.29 16.47
N ASN A 476 -5.71 -18.40 17.21
CA ASN A 476 -6.24 -18.53 18.57
C ASN A 476 -5.59 -17.53 19.55
N ASN A 477 -4.27 -17.32 19.44
CA ASN A 477 -3.54 -16.44 20.34
C ASN A 477 -3.74 -14.93 20.04
N ILE A 478 -4.04 -14.56 18.79
CA ILE A 478 -4.43 -13.20 18.45
C ILE A 478 -5.90 -12.93 18.83
N ALA A 479 -6.79 -13.92 18.66
CA ALA A 479 -8.19 -13.79 19.06
C ALA A 479 -8.37 -13.52 20.57
N ASN A 480 -7.48 -14.06 21.41
CA ASN A 480 -7.49 -13.85 22.86
C ASN A 480 -6.90 -12.49 23.29
N LYS A 481 -6.32 -11.68 22.38
CA LYS A 481 -5.68 -10.38 22.69
C LYS A 481 -6.60 -9.16 22.55
N GLY A 482 -7.85 -9.28 22.10
CA GLY A 482 -8.83 -8.18 22.10
C GLY A 482 -9.98 -8.33 21.13
#